data_AF-A0A317GL35-F1
#
_entry.id   AF-A0A317GL35-F1
#
_cell.length_a   1.000
_cell.length_b   1.000
_cell.length_c   1.000
_cell.angle_alpha   90.00
_cell.angle_beta   90.00
_cell.angle_gamma   90.00
#
_symmetry.space_group_name_H-M   'P 1'
#
loop_
_entity.id
_entity.type
_entity.pdbx_description
1 polymer ?
#
loop_
_entity_poly.entity_id
_entity_poly.type
_entity_poly.pdbx_seq_one_letter_code
_entity_poly.pdbx_strand_id
1 'polypeptide(L)' 'MRYENCSDKKLQKINVIRAASIAKLVKNGNVTTDILLKLCLVLDCSIEDIMGDNKH' A
#
# COMPACT_ATOMS: atom_id res chain seq x y z
N MET A 1 16.93 14.03 6.83
CA MET A 1 16.05 12.85 7.03
C MET A 1 16.81 11.62 6.53
N ARG A 2 17.49 10.89 7.42
CA ARG A 2 18.26 9.68 7.10
C ARG A 2 17.31 8.49 7.24
N TYR A 3 17.05 7.79 6.14
CA TYR A 3 16.49 6.44 6.21
C TYR A 3 17.68 5.49 6.36
N GLU A 4 17.91 5.06 7.59
CA GLU A 4 19.01 4.18 7.96
C GLU A 4 18.66 2.72 7.65
N ASN A 5 19.66 2.00 7.15
CA ASN A 5 19.64 0.64 6.59
C ASN A 5 18.73 -0.36 7.32
N CYS A 6 17.83 -0.99 6.57
CA CYS A 6 17.06 -2.14 7.03
C CYS A 6 17.10 -3.23 5.96
N SER A 7 17.92 -4.26 6.21
CA SER A 7 18.01 -5.56 5.53
C SER A 7 17.27 -5.69 4.19
N ASP A 8 18.05 -5.58 3.11
CA ASP A 8 17.77 -5.46 1.67
C ASP A 8 16.44 -5.96 1.06
N LYS A 9 15.76 -6.95 1.65
CA LYS A 9 14.51 -7.49 1.08
C LYS A 9 13.24 -6.81 1.60
N LYS A 10 13.28 -6.22 2.79
CA LYS A 10 12.09 -5.62 3.43
C LYS A 10 11.90 -4.15 3.01
N LEU A 11 13.00 -3.42 2.81
CA LEU A 11 12.95 -2.03 2.36
C LEU A 11 12.48 -1.89 0.90
N GLN A 12 12.81 -2.86 0.04
CA GLN A 12 12.35 -2.86 -1.35
C GLN A 12 10.82 -2.96 -1.47
N LYS A 13 10.14 -3.73 -0.62
CA LYS A 13 8.66 -3.83 -0.62
C LYS A 13 8.00 -2.50 -0.24
N ILE A 14 8.54 -1.81 0.77
CA ILE A 14 7.94 -0.57 1.28
C ILE A 14 8.10 0.59 0.28
N ASN A 15 9.13 0.56 -0.56
CA ASN A 15 9.41 1.63 -1.53
C ASN A 15 8.48 1.63 -2.76
N VAL A 16 7.57 0.65 -2.88
CA VAL A 16 6.64 0.52 -4.00
C VAL A 16 5.53 1.57 -3.93
N ILE A 17 5.20 2.08 -2.73
CA ILE A 17 4.09 3.02 -2.52
C ILE A 17 4.65 4.38 -2.12
N ARG A 18 4.40 5.40 -2.95
CA ARG A 18 4.83 6.78 -2.67
C ARG A 18 4.06 7.36 -1.49
N ALA A 19 4.73 8.22 -0.71
CA ALA A 19 4.13 8.93 0.42
C ALA A 19 2.87 9.73 0.05
N ALA A 20 2.81 10.30 -1.16
CA ALA A 20 1.63 11.00 -1.66
C ALA A 20 0.39 10.09 -1.77
N SER A 21 0.59 8.83 -2.14
CA SER A 21 -0.48 7.83 -2.23
C SER A 21 -0.98 7.43 -0.84
N ILE A 22 -0.06 7.28 0.12
CA ILE A 22 -0.41 7.04 1.53
C ILE A 22 -1.20 8.22 2.09
N ALA A 23 -0.78 9.45 1.80
CA ALA A 23 -1.50 10.66 2.23
C ALA A 23 -2.92 10.75 1.65
N LYS A 24 -3.15 10.25 0.42
CA LYS A 24 -4.50 10.15 -0.14
C LYS A 24 -5.36 9.19 0.65
N LEU A 25 -4.87 8.00 0.99
CA LEU A 25 -5.62 7.02 1.78
C LEU A 25 -6.01 7.57 3.16
N VAL A 26 -5.06 8.21 3.87
CA VAL A 26 -5.33 8.86 5.16
C VAL A 26 -6.41 9.94 5.06
N LYS A 27 -6.47 10.65 3.93
CA LYS A 27 -7.46 11.70 3.67
C LYS A 27 -8.75 11.18 3.02
N ASN A 28 -8.95 9.86 2.96
CA ASN A 28 -10.07 9.22 2.27
C ASN A 28 -10.19 9.66 0.79
N GLY A 29 -9.06 10.00 0.17
CA GLY A 29 -8.97 10.44 -1.21
C GLY A 29 -8.92 9.27 -2.18
N ASN A 30 -9.34 9.53 -3.42
CA ASN A 30 -9.38 8.51 -4.47
C ASN A 30 -7.98 8.03 -4.88
N VAL A 31 -7.82 6.72 -4.99
CA VAL A 31 -6.62 6.03 -5.47
C VAL A 31 -6.94 5.18 -6.71
N THR A 32 -5.92 4.79 -7.46
CA THR A 32 -6.07 3.89 -8.61
C THR A 32 -5.94 2.43 -8.18
N THR A 33 -6.50 1.52 -8.98
CA THR A 33 -6.39 0.07 -8.76
C THR A 33 -4.94 -0.41 -8.70
N ASP A 34 -4.01 0.21 -9.46
CA ASP A 34 -2.56 -0.07 -9.36
C ASP A 34 -2.02 0.12 -7.94
N ILE A 35 -2.49 1.15 -7.22
CA ILE A 35 -2.07 1.39 -5.84
C ILE A 35 -2.65 0.31 -4.91
N LEU A 36 -3.88 -0.12 -5.15
CA LEU A 36 -4.51 -1.21 -4.39
C LEU A 36 -3.77 -2.53 -4.59
N LEU A 37 -3.37 -2.86 -5.82
CA LEU A 37 -2.56 -4.06 -6.12
C LEU A 37 -1.18 -3.99 -5.47
N LYS A 38 -0.55 -2.82 -5.44
CA LYS A 38 0.73 -2.63 -4.74
C LYS A 38 0.58 -2.80 -3.23
N LEU A 39 -0.52 -2.34 -2.65
CA LEU A 39 -0.85 -2.58 -1.24
C LEU A 39 -1.02 -4.07 -0.97
N CYS A 40 -1.73 -4.80 -1.82
CA CYS A 40 -1.90 -6.25 -1.72
C CYS A 40 -0.55 -6.98 -1.63
N LEU A 41 0.42 -6.61 -2.47
CA LEU A 41 1.78 -7.19 -2.46
C LEU A 41 2.59 -6.86 -1.19
N VAL A 42 2.34 -5.69 -0.59
CA VAL A 42 3.04 -5.24 0.62
C VAL A 42 2.42 -5.84 1.88
N LEU A 43 1.10 -5.91 1.91
CA LEU A 43 0.30 -6.39 3.04
C LEU A 43 0.04 -7.90 3.00
N ASP A 44 0.40 -8.57 1.90
CA ASP A 44 0.17 -10.00 1.65
C ASP A 44 -1.33 -10.35 1.74
N CYS A 45 -2.17 -9.52 1.10
CA CYS A 45 -3.62 -9.68 1.03
C CYS A 45 -4.12 -9.67 -0.42
N SER A 46 -5.39 -10.02 -0.62
CA SER A 46 -6.07 -9.91 -1.90
C SER A 46 -6.83 -8.59 -2.02
N ILE A 47 -7.17 -8.18 -3.23
CA ILE A 47 -7.92 -6.93 -3.45
C ILE A 47 -9.32 -6.97 -2.84
N GLU A 48 -9.89 -8.17 -2.72
CA GLU A 48 -11.16 -8.48 -2.03
C GLU A 48 -11.11 -8.06 -0.55
N ASP A 49 -9.97 -8.30 0.12
CA ASP A 49 -9.77 -7.92 1.52
C ASP A 49 -9.76 -6.39 1.71
N ILE A 50 -9.41 -5.63 0.67
CA ILE A 50 -9.39 -4.16 0.69
C ILE A 50 -10.74 -3.57 0.31
N MET A 51 -11.41 -4.13 -0.70
CA MET A 51 -12.71 -3.64 -1.16
C MET A 51 -13.84 -3.99 -0.18
N GLY A 52 -13.61 -4.98 0.69
CA GLY A 52 -14.60 -5.51 1.62
C GLY A 52 -15.59 -6.40 0.86
N ASP A 53 -15.88 -7.58 1.41
CA ASP A 53 -16.99 -8.41 0.94
C ASP A 53 -18.28 -7.65 1.26
N ASN A 54 -18.84 -6.94 0.27
CA ASN A 54 -20.16 -6.31 0.36
C ASN A 54 -21.22 -7.42 0.30
N LYS A 55 -21.27 -8.23 1.35
CA LYS A 55 -22.37 -9.15 1.64
C LYS A 55 -23.42 -8.39 2.43
N HIS A 56 -24.27 -7.67 1.71
CA HIS A 56 -25.55 -7.19 2.21
C HIS A 56 -26.65 -7.62 1.24
#